data_AF-A0A7C5KG80-F1
#
_entry.id   AF-A0A7C5KG80-F1
#
_cell.length_a   1.000
_cell.length_b   1.000
_cell.length_c   1.000
_cell.angle_alpha   90.00
_cell.angle_beta   90.00
_cell.angle_gamma   90.00
#
_symmetry.space_group_name_H-M   'P 1'
#
loop_
_entity.id
_entity.type
_entity.pdbx_description
1 polymer ?
#
loop_
_entity_poly.entity_id
_entity_poly.type
_entity_poly.pdbx_seq_one_letter_code
_entity_poly.pdbx_strand_id
1 'polypeptide(L)'
;MLSPRDQQIVQTHAAFICQVVQLAGSADARSRLDALLAGAEQNGWGALVQALRAIVAGRRDLSGIAGLDAEDRVIAEAVLRGLQDPSTLPDPNRRPEPALAAPGLAGMIHAAARGDMQATVLLGQMAEQMSRVGGDMARIAGAIKPLLDGERDPQRLGARMDARGRALLEAILEELHKLEENDS
;
A
#
# COMPACT_ATOMS: atom_id res chain seq x y z
N MET A 1 5.37 -10.29 15.67
CA MET A 1 5.34 -9.95 14.23
C MET A 1 3.94 -9.52 13.87
N LEU A 2 3.77 -8.42 13.13
CA LEU A 2 2.45 -7.96 12.65
C LEU A 2 1.92 -8.90 11.58
N SER A 3 0.61 -9.14 11.54
CA SER A 3 0.00 -9.89 10.43
C SER A 3 0.09 -9.10 9.12
N PRO A 4 0.00 -9.76 7.94
CA PRO A 4 0.03 -9.07 6.64
C PRO A 4 -1.06 -8.00 6.51
N ARG A 5 -2.24 -8.25 7.08
CA ARG A 5 -3.35 -7.28 7.12
C ARG A 5 -2.97 -6.04 7.93
N ASP A 6 -2.38 -6.23 9.11
CA ASP A 6 -2.00 -5.11 9.98
C ASP A 6 -0.87 -4.29 9.34
N GLN A 7 0.07 -4.94 8.65
CA GLN A 7 1.12 -4.25 7.90
C GLN A 7 0.53 -3.36 6.80
N GLN A 8 -0.50 -3.85 6.09
CA GLN A 8 -1.20 -3.06 5.08
C GLN A 8 -1.91 -1.84 5.70
N ILE A 9 -2.59 -2.01 6.83
CA ILE A 9 -3.23 -0.90 7.57
C ILE A 9 -2.20 0.15 7.97
N VAL A 10 -1.10 -0.28 8.59
CA VAL A 10 0.01 0.60 9.01
C VAL A 10 0.58 1.35 7.81
N GLN A 11 0.75 0.68 6.67
CA GLN A 11 1.29 1.30 5.46
C GLN A 11 0.33 2.31 4.84
N THR A 12 -0.97 1.99 4.78
CA THR A 12 -2.02 2.91 4.29
C THR A 12 -2.04 4.20 5.10
N HIS A 13 -1.86 4.10 6.42
CA HIS A 13 -1.86 5.24 7.35
C HIS A 13 -0.47 5.75 7.74
N ALA A 14 0.58 5.34 7.01
CA ALA A 14 1.96 5.60 7.38
C ALA A 14 2.28 7.10 7.51
N ALA A 15 1.73 7.93 6.61
CA ALA A 15 1.92 9.37 6.66
C ALA A 15 1.34 10.00 7.93
N PHE A 16 0.16 9.56 8.37
CA PHE A 16 -0.47 10.02 9.60
C PHE A 16 0.30 9.54 10.84
N ILE A 17 0.66 8.25 10.89
CA ILE A 17 1.45 7.66 11.99
C ILE A 17 2.76 8.42 12.19
N CYS A 18 3.52 8.65 11.10
CA CYS A 18 4.79 9.36 11.16
C CYS A 18 4.63 10.80 11.65
N GLN A 19 3.62 11.53 11.16
CA GLN A 19 3.35 12.90 11.58
C GLN A 19 3.02 12.98 13.08
N VAL A 20 2.17 12.09 13.59
CA VAL A 20 1.84 12.05 15.03
C VAL A 20 3.09 11.81 15.88
N VAL A 21 3.93 10.84 15.51
CA VAL A 21 5.15 10.51 16.27
C VAL A 21 6.15 11.67 16.25
N GLN A 22 6.37 12.29 15.09
CA GLN A 22 7.27 13.45 14.96
C GLN A 22 6.82 14.65 15.79
N LEU A 23 5.53 14.97 15.75
CA LEU A 23 4.96 16.11 16.49
C LEU A 23 4.91 15.82 18.00
N ALA A 24 4.63 14.59 18.41
CA ALA A 24 4.63 14.20 19.82
C ALA A 24 6.03 14.22 20.46
N GLY A 25 7.09 14.00 19.68
CA GLY A 25 8.48 14.10 20.14
C GLY A 25 9.02 15.53 20.26
N SER A 26 8.28 16.54 19.82
CA SER A 26 8.75 17.93 19.75
C SER A 26 7.99 18.82 20.74
N ALA A 27 8.69 19.39 21.72
CA ALA A 27 8.08 20.21 22.78
C ALA A 27 7.30 21.44 22.23
N ASP A 28 7.80 22.05 21.16
CA ASP A 28 7.18 23.22 20.51
C ASP A 28 6.07 22.87 19.51
N ALA A 29 5.83 21.59 19.25
CA ALA A 29 4.88 21.15 18.22
C ALA A 29 3.49 20.78 18.79
N ARG A 30 3.25 21.02 20.07
CA ARG A 30 2.02 20.59 20.76
C ARG A 30 0.75 21.18 20.14
N SER A 31 0.77 22.46 19.79
CA SER A 31 -0.36 23.12 19.11
C SER A 31 -0.63 22.53 17.71
N ARG A 32 0.42 22.12 16.99
CA ARG A 32 0.29 21.46 15.68
C ARG A 32 -0.25 20.04 15.82
N LEU A 33 0.19 19.30 16.83
CA LEU A 33 -0.35 17.99 17.16
C LEU A 33 -1.84 18.08 17.50
N ASP A 34 -2.23 19.04 18.32
CA ASP A 34 -3.63 19.24 18.69
C ASP A 34 -4.50 19.59 17.46
N ALA A 35 -3.99 20.41 16.54
CA ALA A 35 -4.68 20.72 15.28
C ALA A 35 -4.83 19.48 14.37
N LEU A 36 -3.77 18.66 14.25
CA LEU A 36 -3.81 17.41 13.49
C LEU A 36 -4.86 16.44 14.05
N LEU A 37 -4.86 16.24 15.37
CA LEU A 37 -5.79 15.36 16.07
C LEU A 37 -7.22 15.89 16.00
N ALA A 38 -7.44 17.21 16.11
CA ALA A 38 -8.76 17.81 15.94
C ALA A 38 -9.31 17.61 14.51
N GLY A 39 -8.44 17.68 13.50
CA GLY A 39 -8.81 17.36 12.12
C GLY A 39 -9.20 15.88 11.94
N ALA A 40 -8.46 14.96 12.54
CA ALA A 40 -8.79 13.53 12.50
C ALA A 40 -10.14 13.24 13.21
N GLU A 41 -10.39 13.90 14.35
CA GLU A 41 -11.65 13.77 15.10
C GLU A 41 -12.86 14.23 14.28
N GLN A 42 -12.73 15.34 13.54
CA GLN A 42 -13.77 15.83 12.62
C GLN A 42 -14.05 14.87 11.46
N ASN A 43 -13.07 14.04 11.07
CA ASN A 43 -13.22 13.01 10.05
C ASN A 43 -13.74 11.67 10.60
N GLY A 44 -14.20 11.64 11.86
CA GLY A 44 -14.80 10.48 12.49
C GLY A 44 -13.83 9.58 13.25
N TRP A 45 -12.55 9.95 13.39
CA TRP A 45 -11.54 9.16 14.10
C TRP A 45 -11.51 9.46 15.61
N GLY A 46 -12.66 9.74 16.22
CA GLY A 46 -12.74 10.21 17.61
C GLY A 46 -12.16 9.23 18.63
N ALA A 47 -12.44 7.93 18.50
CA ALA A 47 -11.91 6.90 19.39
C ALA A 47 -10.38 6.78 19.27
N LEU A 48 -9.86 6.76 18.04
CA LEU A 48 -8.42 6.81 17.77
C LEU A 48 -7.77 8.06 18.36
N VAL A 49 -8.36 9.24 18.17
CA VAL A 49 -7.81 10.50 18.71
C VAL A 49 -7.73 10.47 20.24
N GLN A 50 -8.73 9.94 20.93
CA GLN A 50 -8.67 9.74 22.38
C GLN A 50 -7.51 8.80 22.77
N ALA A 51 -7.30 7.72 22.02
CA ALA A 51 -6.18 6.83 22.24
C ALA A 51 -4.83 7.53 22.06
N LEU A 52 -4.65 8.27 20.97
CA LEU A 52 -3.42 8.99 20.66
C LEU A 52 -3.10 10.05 21.72
N ARG A 53 -4.11 10.82 22.18
CA ARG A 53 -3.94 11.78 23.29
C ARG A 53 -3.47 11.08 24.56
N ALA A 54 -4.02 9.92 24.89
CA ALA A 54 -3.59 9.14 26.05
C ALA A 54 -2.15 8.63 25.91
N ILE A 55 -1.76 8.15 24.72
CA ILE A 55 -0.39 7.70 24.42
C ILE A 55 0.61 8.85 24.59
N VAL A 56 0.30 10.02 24.01
CA VAL A 56 1.13 11.23 24.10
C VAL A 56 1.23 11.72 25.55
N ALA A 57 0.17 11.58 26.34
CA ALA A 57 0.17 11.87 27.77
C ALA A 57 0.98 10.87 28.62
N GLY A 58 1.54 9.81 28.02
CA GLY A 58 2.41 8.84 28.69
C GLY A 58 1.79 7.47 28.92
N ARG A 59 0.54 7.24 28.52
CA ARG A 59 -0.07 5.90 28.61
C ARG A 59 0.63 4.95 27.63
N ARG A 60 0.91 3.72 28.07
CA ARG A 60 1.56 2.67 27.25
C ARG A 60 0.70 1.42 27.09
N ASP A 61 -0.42 1.36 27.79
CA ASP A 61 -1.41 0.29 27.68
C ASP A 61 -2.70 0.81 27.03
N LEU A 62 -3.14 0.11 25.99
CA LEU A 62 -4.35 0.43 25.22
C LEU A 62 -5.56 -0.39 25.66
N SER A 63 -5.38 -1.36 26.57
CA SER A 63 -6.38 -2.36 26.98
C SER A 63 -7.64 -1.80 27.67
N GLY A 64 -7.71 -0.49 27.90
CA GLY A 64 -8.85 0.20 28.51
C GLY A 64 -9.45 1.32 27.67
N ILE A 65 -9.07 1.46 26.40
CA ILE A 65 -9.63 2.47 25.50
C ILE A 65 -10.83 1.85 24.79
N ALA A 66 -12.02 2.25 25.21
CA ALA A 66 -13.27 1.79 24.62
C ALA A 66 -13.47 2.38 23.21
N GLY A 67 -14.03 1.59 22.31
CA GLY A 67 -14.48 2.05 20.99
C GLY A 67 -13.43 2.04 19.88
N LEU A 68 -12.20 1.58 20.12
CA LEU A 68 -11.24 1.31 19.05
C LEU A 68 -11.69 0.08 18.25
N ASP A 69 -11.88 0.26 16.96
CA ASP A 69 -12.03 -0.88 16.06
C ASP A 69 -10.66 -1.55 15.80
N ALA A 70 -10.66 -2.60 14.97
CA ALA A 70 -9.43 -3.32 14.66
C ALA A 70 -8.40 -2.45 13.93
N GLU A 71 -8.84 -1.51 13.09
CA GLU A 71 -7.96 -0.65 12.30
C GLU A 71 -7.34 0.44 13.19
N ASP A 72 -8.16 1.13 13.97
CA ASP A 72 -7.74 2.14 14.93
C ASP A 72 -6.76 1.58 15.95
N ARG A 73 -6.99 0.35 16.42
CA ARG A 73 -6.09 -0.32 17.35
C ARG A 73 -4.71 -0.54 16.72
N VAL A 74 -4.66 -1.02 15.47
CA VAL A 74 -3.39 -1.23 14.76
C VAL A 74 -2.64 0.09 14.56
N ILE A 75 -3.35 1.18 14.22
CA ILE A 75 -2.76 2.52 14.07
C ILE A 75 -2.21 3.03 15.42
N ALA A 76 -2.99 2.94 16.49
CA ALA A 76 -2.57 3.37 17.82
C ALA A 76 -1.36 2.58 18.34
N GLU A 77 -1.33 1.26 18.11
CA GLU A 77 -0.19 0.39 18.44
C GLU A 77 1.04 0.73 17.60
N ALA A 78 0.88 1.14 16.34
CA ALA A 78 1.99 1.59 15.50
C ALA A 78 2.58 2.92 15.98
N VAL A 79 1.74 3.89 16.35
CA VAL A 79 2.20 5.16 16.94
C VAL A 79 2.93 4.91 18.27
N LEU A 80 2.36 4.08 19.14
CA LEU A 80 2.97 3.73 20.42
C LEU A 80 4.36 3.11 20.23
N ARG A 81 4.51 2.18 19.28
CA ARG A 81 5.80 1.58 18.92
C ARG A 81 6.78 2.60 18.35
N GLY A 82 6.33 3.47 17.44
CA GLY A 82 7.15 4.53 16.86
C GLY A 82 7.66 5.55 17.89
N LEU A 83 6.87 5.84 18.94
CA LEU A 83 7.30 6.69 20.06
C LEU A 83 8.34 6.02 20.97
N GLN A 84 8.29 4.69 21.09
CA GLN A 84 9.26 3.93 21.89
C GLN A 84 10.56 3.70 21.11
N ASP A 85 10.44 3.39 19.82
CA ASP A 85 11.54 3.14 18.91
C ASP A 85 11.20 3.71 17.52
N PRO A 86 11.76 4.89 17.16
CA PRO A 86 11.53 5.52 15.87
C PRO A 86 11.92 4.66 14.66
N SER A 87 12.79 3.66 14.82
CA SER A 87 13.16 2.75 13.72
C SER A 87 12.03 1.81 13.31
N THR A 88 10.98 1.70 14.13
CA THR A 88 9.78 0.90 13.84
C THR A 88 8.74 1.63 12.98
N LEU A 89 8.97 2.90 12.67
CA LEU A 89 8.05 3.71 11.87
C LEU A 89 7.96 3.17 10.43
N PRO A 90 6.74 3.11 9.85
CA PRO A 90 6.61 2.78 8.43
C PRO A 90 7.21 3.90 7.57
N ASP A 91 7.71 3.56 6.39
CA ASP A 91 8.09 4.57 5.41
C ASP A 91 6.82 5.11 4.73
N PRO A 92 6.46 6.40 4.92
CA PRO A 92 5.25 6.98 4.34
C PRO A 92 5.34 7.12 2.81
N ASN A 93 6.55 7.03 2.24
CA ASN A 93 6.77 7.05 0.80
C ASN A 93 6.90 5.64 0.22
N ARG A 94 6.81 4.59 1.04
CA ARG A 94 6.80 3.20 0.57
C ARG A 94 5.53 2.94 -0.21
N ARG A 95 5.65 3.13 -1.52
CA ARG A 95 4.65 2.70 -2.49
C ARG A 95 4.62 1.16 -2.49
N PRO A 96 3.45 0.54 -2.70
CA PRO A 96 3.31 -0.92 -2.74
C PRO A 96 4.43 -1.56 -3.54
N GLU A 97 5.04 -2.60 -2.98
CA GLU A 97 6.12 -3.31 -3.65
C GLU A 97 5.57 -3.96 -4.92
N PRO A 98 6.15 -3.66 -6.09
CA PRO A 98 5.68 -4.24 -7.34
C PRO A 98 5.67 -5.79 -7.33
N ALA A 99 6.60 -6.41 -6.61
CA ALA A 99 6.69 -7.86 -6.44
C ALA A 99 5.45 -8.48 -5.76
N LEU A 100 4.74 -7.76 -4.89
CA LEU A 100 3.51 -8.25 -4.26
C LEU A 100 2.30 -8.19 -5.20
N ALA A 101 2.35 -7.35 -6.24
CA ALA A 101 1.30 -7.22 -7.24
C ALA A 101 1.48 -8.17 -8.44
N ALA A 102 2.70 -8.64 -8.69
CA ALA A 102 3.05 -9.42 -9.88
C ALA A 102 2.27 -10.74 -10.02
N PRO A 103 2.12 -11.60 -8.99
CA PRO A 103 1.37 -12.85 -9.12
C PRO A 103 -0.11 -12.62 -9.44
N GLY A 104 -0.74 -11.62 -8.80
CA GLY A 104 -2.14 -11.28 -9.05
C GLY A 104 -2.37 -10.72 -10.46
N LEU A 105 -1.47 -9.84 -10.93
CA LEU A 105 -1.51 -9.30 -12.29
C LEU A 105 -1.28 -10.41 -13.33
N ALA A 106 -0.29 -11.27 -13.12
CA ALA A 106 -0.01 -12.42 -13.98
C ALA A 106 -1.23 -13.36 -14.07
N GLY A 107 -1.84 -13.70 -12.94
CA GLY A 107 -3.05 -14.52 -12.90
C GLY A 107 -4.22 -13.92 -13.69
N MET A 108 -4.44 -12.60 -13.57
CA MET A 108 -5.49 -11.91 -14.34
C MET A 108 -5.18 -11.88 -15.84
N ILE A 109 -3.93 -11.60 -16.23
CA ILE A 109 -3.49 -11.62 -17.63
C ILE A 109 -3.67 -13.01 -18.23
N HIS A 110 -3.28 -14.04 -17.49
CA HIS A 110 -3.43 -15.45 -17.89
C HIS A 110 -4.89 -15.84 -18.09
N ALA A 111 -5.75 -15.51 -17.12
CA ALA A 111 -7.19 -15.78 -17.20
C ALA A 111 -7.83 -15.05 -18.40
N ALA A 112 -7.50 -13.76 -18.58
CA ALA A 112 -8.01 -12.96 -19.69
C ALA A 112 -7.52 -13.48 -21.06
N ALA A 113 -6.25 -13.88 -21.18
CA ALA A 113 -5.70 -14.48 -22.40
C ALA A 113 -6.42 -15.80 -22.78
N ARG A 114 -6.99 -16.50 -21.80
CA ARG A 114 -7.80 -17.71 -21.99
C ARG A 114 -9.30 -17.46 -22.20
N GLY A 115 -9.72 -16.20 -22.29
CA GLY A 115 -11.10 -15.81 -22.58
C GLY A 115 -11.96 -15.55 -21.34
N ASP A 116 -11.37 -15.41 -20.15
CA ASP A 116 -12.11 -14.89 -18.98
C ASP A 116 -12.49 -13.42 -19.22
N MET A 117 -13.79 -13.21 -19.50
CA MET A 117 -14.33 -11.88 -19.76
C MET A 117 -14.28 -10.97 -18.52
N GLN A 118 -14.42 -11.51 -17.32
CA GLN A 118 -14.35 -10.73 -16.09
C GLN A 118 -12.93 -10.21 -15.85
N ALA A 119 -11.93 -11.09 -16.03
CA ALA A 119 -10.52 -10.70 -15.95
C ALA A 119 -10.16 -9.65 -17.02
N THR A 120 -10.69 -9.81 -18.25
CA THR A 120 -10.48 -8.86 -19.35
C THR A 120 -11.04 -7.47 -19.02
N VAL A 121 -12.27 -7.40 -18.50
CA VAL A 121 -12.89 -6.13 -18.11
C VAL A 121 -12.12 -5.45 -16.97
N LEU A 122 -11.73 -6.22 -15.96
CA LEU A 122 -10.99 -5.69 -14.82
C LEU A 122 -9.61 -5.15 -15.23
N LEU A 123 -8.87 -5.89 -16.06
CA LEU A 123 -7.59 -5.42 -16.62
C LEU A 123 -7.77 -4.15 -17.44
N GLY A 124 -8.84 -4.03 -18.23
CA GLY A 124 -9.14 -2.82 -18.99
C GLY A 124 -9.37 -1.59 -18.10
N GLN A 125 -10.16 -1.74 -17.04
CA GLN A 125 -10.41 -0.67 -16.07
C GLN A 125 -9.13 -0.26 -15.34
N MET A 126 -8.32 -1.23 -14.93
CA MET A 126 -7.03 -0.98 -14.28
C MET A 126 -6.07 -0.27 -15.23
N ALA A 127 -5.95 -0.72 -16.47
CA ALA A 127 -5.11 -0.09 -17.49
C ALA A 127 -5.51 1.38 -17.72
N GLU A 128 -6.82 1.66 -17.78
CA GLU A 128 -7.33 3.02 -17.95
C GLU A 128 -7.00 3.90 -16.74
N GLN A 129 -7.21 3.42 -15.52
CA GLN A 129 -6.85 4.15 -14.30
C GLN A 129 -5.33 4.40 -14.22
N MET A 130 -4.52 3.39 -14.52
CA MET A 130 -3.05 3.46 -14.50
C MET A 130 -2.51 4.43 -15.56
N SER A 131 -3.16 4.49 -16.73
CA SER A 131 -2.83 5.46 -17.79
C SER A 131 -3.04 6.91 -17.31
N ARG A 132 -4.13 7.18 -16.57
CA ARG A 132 -4.44 8.51 -16.03
C ARG A 132 -3.45 8.98 -14.95
N VAL A 133 -2.86 8.06 -14.20
CA VAL A 133 -1.84 8.37 -13.17
C VAL A 133 -0.52 8.84 -13.80
N GLY A 134 -0.20 8.36 -15.00
CA GLY A 134 1.03 8.71 -15.70
C GLY A 134 2.28 7.98 -15.16
N GLY A 135 3.45 8.33 -15.69
CA GLY A 135 4.73 7.73 -15.27
C GLY A 135 4.82 6.22 -15.58
N ASP A 136 5.36 5.45 -14.64
CA ASP A 136 5.59 4.01 -14.83
C ASP A 136 4.30 3.20 -14.87
N MET A 137 3.24 3.67 -14.18
CA MET A 137 1.94 3.00 -14.21
C MET A 137 1.29 3.08 -15.60
N ALA A 138 1.42 4.21 -16.30
CA ALA A 138 0.97 4.32 -17.68
C ALA A 138 1.80 3.43 -18.64
N ARG A 139 3.08 3.24 -18.34
CA ARG A 139 3.97 2.35 -19.12
C ARG A 139 3.59 0.88 -18.92
N ILE A 140 3.27 0.46 -17.70
CA ILE A 140 2.73 -0.89 -17.39
C ILE A 140 1.36 -1.08 -18.08
N ALA A 141 0.48 -0.08 -18.03
CA ALA A 141 -0.82 -0.15 -18.71
C ALA A 141 -0.67 -0.41 -20.23
N GLY A 142 0.33 0.22 -20.86
CA GLY A 142 0.66 0.00 -22.27
C GLY A 142 1.18 -1.41 -22.58
N ALA A 143 1.70 -2.14 -21.59
CA ALA A 143 2.18 -3.52 -21.75
C ALA A 143 1.07 -4.57 -21.61
N ILE A 144 -0.09 -4.23 -21.03
CA ILE A 144 -1.20 -5.18 -20.80
C ILE A 144 -1.72 -5.78 -22.11
N LYS A 145 -1.97 -4.96 -23.14
CA LYS A 145 -2.49 -5.46 -24.43
C LYS A 145 -1.49 -6.41 -25.12
N PRO A 146 -0.21 -6.06 -25.29
CA PRO A 146 0.80 -7.00 -25.78
C PRO A 146 0.89 -8.30 -24.96
N LEU A 147 0.82 -8.22 -23.63
CA LEU A 147 0.86 -9.40 -22.76
C LEU A 147 -0.35 -10.33 -23.00
N LEU A 148 -1.55 -9.77 -23.19
CA LEU A 148 -2.75 -10.53 -23.57
C LEU A 148 -2.61 -11.16 -24.97
N ASP A 149 -1.91 -10.50 -25.89
CA ASP A 149 -1.64 -11.00 -27.24
C ASP A 149 -0.53 -12.06 -27.28
N GLY A 150 0.07 -12.42 -26.14
CA GLY A 150 1.11 -13.44 -26.02
C GLY A 150 2.55 -12.92 -26.14
N GLU A 151 2.77 -11.60 -26.15
CA GLU A 151 4.12 -11.05 -26.09
C GLU A 151 4.78 -11.37 -24.73
N ARG A 152 6.03 -11.84 -24.76
CA ARG A 152 6.80 -12.21 -23.56
C ARG A 152 8.21 -11.63 -23.54
N ASP A 153 8.61 -10.86 -24.55
CA ASP A 153 9.94 -10.24 -24.60
C ASP A 153 10.03 -9.05 -23.62
N PRO A 154 10.83 -9.15 -22.53
CA PRO A 154 10.95 -8.09 -21.53
C PRO A 154 11.58 -6.82 -22.10
N GLN A 155 12.43 -6.91 -23.13
CA GLN A 155 13.03 -5.72 -23.74
C GLN A 155 12.01 -4.95 -24.58
N ARG A 156 11.15 -5.65 -25.32
CA ARG A 156 10.11 -5.00 -26.13
C ARG A 156 9.01 -4.41 -25.27
N LEU A 157 8.57 -5.15 -24.26
CA LEU A 157 7.54 -4.71 -23.32
C LEU A 157 8.05 -3.59 -22.40
N GLY A 158 9.31 -3.65 -21.97
CA GLY A 158 9.95 -2.72 -21.04
C GLY A 158 10.73 -1.57 -21.69
N ALA A 159 10.69 -1.44 -23.03
CA ALA A 159 11.52 -0.49 -23.78
C ALA A 159 11.39 0.96 -23.27
N ARG A 160 10.16 1.34 -22.90
CA ARG A 160 9.84 2.67 -22.38
C ARG A 160 9.68 2.70 -20.87
N MET A 161 10.04 1.66 -20.12
CA MET A 161 9.93 1.63 -18.65
C MET A 161 11.22 2.13 -18.00
N ASP A 162 11.10 2.73 -16.82
CA ASP A 162 12.23 2.98 -15.93
C ASP A 162 12.68 1.67 -15.24
N ALA A 163 13.71 1.73 -14.39
CA ALA A 163 14.23 0.54 -13.71
C ALA A 163 13.16 -0.18 -12.86
N ARG A 164 12.25 0.58 -12.25
CA ARG A 164 11.19 0.03 -11.40
C ARG A 164 10.08 -0.65 -12.21
N GLY A 165 9.62 -0.01 -13.28
CA GLY A 165 8.63 -0.58 -14.19
C GLY A 165 9.14 -1.86 -14.84
N ARG A 166 10.43 -1.90 -15.20
CA ARG A 166 11.08 -3.13 -15.70
C ARG A 166 11.10 -4.24 -14.66
N ALA A 167 11.48 -3.95 -13.42
CA ALA A 167 11.47 -4.95 -12.35
C ALA A 167 10.07 -5.54 -12.10
N LEU A 168 9.02 -4.71 -12.18
CA LEU A 168 7.63 -5.20 -12.09
C LEU A 168 7.27 -6.08 -13.29
N LEU A 169 7.59 -5.64 -14.51
CA LEU A 169 7.32 -6.39 -15.73
C LEU A 169 8.02 -7.75 -15.72
N GLU A 170 9.29 -7.79 -15.32
CA GLU A 170 10.07 -9.02 -15.18
C GLU A 170 9.42 -9.98 -14.18
N ALA A 171 8.99 -9.47 -13.01
CA ALA A 171 8.27 -10.28 -12.03
C ALA A 171 6.93 -10.81 -12.58
N ILE A 172 6.18 -10.01 -13.35
CA ILE A 172 4.93 -10.47 -13.99
C ILE A 172 5.22 -11.57 -15.02
N LEU A 173 6.25 -11.41 -15.85
CA LEU A 173 6.64 -12.40 -16.86
C LEU A 173 7.09 -13.72 -16.22
N GLU A 174 7.83 -13.65 -15.11
CA GLU A 174 8.22 -14.84 -14.35
C GLU A 174 7.01 -15.60 -13.80
N GLU A 175 6.04 -14.89 -13.22
CA GLU A 175 4.80 -15.50 -12.71
C GLU A 175 3.92 -16.06 -13.84
N LEU A 176 3.84 -15.37 -14.99
CA LEU A 176 3.14 -15.88 -16.18
C LEU A 176 3.78 -17.18 -16.68
N HIS A 177 5.11 -17.26 -16.71
CA HIS A 177 5.81 -18.48 -17.12
C HIS A 177 5.46 -19.67 -16.21
N LYS A 178 5.45 -19.46 -14.88
CA LYS A 178 5.05 -20.48 -13.91
C LYS A 178 3.60 -20.96 -14.14
N LEU A 179 2.68 -20.04 -14.45
CA LEU A 179 1.28 -20.39 -14.71
C LEU A 179 1.11 -21.17 -16.02
N GLU A 180 1.85 -20.80 -17.06
CA GLU A 180 1.85 -21.48 -18.36
C GLU A 180 2.47 -22.89 -18.28
N GLU A 181 3.54 -23.06 -17.49
CA GLU A 181 4.16 -24.38 -17.22
C GLU A 181 3.22 -25.32 -16.45
N ASN A 182 2.47 -24.81 -15.46
CA ASN A 182 1.54 -25.63 -14.67
C ASN A 182 0.30 -26.09 -15.45
N ASP A 183 0.01 -25.45 -16.57
CA ASP A 183 -1.14 -25.73 -17.42
C ASP A 183 -0.81 -26.60 -18.65
N SER A 184 0.46 -26.95 -18.84
CA SER A 184 0.99 -27.79 -19.94
C SER A 184 1.11 -29.25 -19.53
#